data_AF-A0A1B6HWX2-F1
#
_entry.id   AF-A0A1B6HWX2-F1
#
_cell.length_a   1.000
_cell.length_b   1.000
_cell.length_c   1.000
_cell.angle_alpha   90.00
_cell.angle_beta   90.00
_cell.angle_gamma   90.00
#
_symmetry.space_group_name_H-M   'P 1'
#
loop_
_entity.id
_entity.type
_entity.pdbx_description
1 polymer ?
#
loop_
_entity_poly.entity_id
_entity_poly.type
_entity_poly.pdbx_seq_one_letter_code
_entity_poly.pdbx_strand_id
1 'polypeptide(L)'
;MEKFMPVGITSLMLSQLLVTVTMGSSHKRLGELVNSERNLLDSLEAEIKQQESHVLFLERRLEELSASSPPRQIDKEQYLSNALNNLVLIRRLIIDWSTIARIVPDLLTIPSEVPWPKEEDMRYIARPVARLQRTYGLSTEDLARGWVLGSPADVNITGVDCLNVALYYHQEYHHLLASQWLDHALAKLDNSVTSTAVLDLAVLSRCYLGDTAGSVSALTELLTNFPDHTPATHLDKWQKITSSDCPQQKVTREKWRKQIEFSDVSEESMDTFHSLCRAVTGSSLQAQHVLSCRYVHYNKTRLRLGPFRVEELQLNPPVLMFHDIISDAEIRAVQRCASRRTMRMSRVHTASKP
;
A
#
# COMPACT_ATOMS: atom_id res chain seq x y z
N MET A 1 79.72 -18.87 -61.68
CA MET A 1 79.51 -18.39 -60.30
C MET A 1 78.14 -18.86 -59.85
N GLU A 2 78.02 -20.12 -59.45
CA GLU A 2 76.79 -20.67 -58.85
C GLU A 2 77.01 -20.74 -57.34
N LYS A 3 76.34 -19.87 -56.61
CA LYS A 3 76.37 -19.86 -55.14
C LYS A 3 75.43 -20.94 -54.64
N PHE A 4 76.00 -22.00 -54.08
CA PHE A 4 75.30 -22.96 -53.23
C PHE A 4 74.69 -22.23 -52.03
N MET A 5 73.35 -22.16 -51.99
CA MET A 5 72.64 -21.82 -50.75
C MET A 5 72.64 -23.05 -49.81
N PRO A 6 72.87 -22.88 -48.49
CA PRO A 6 72.94 -24.02 -47.58
C PRO A 6 71.55 -24.62 -47.36
N VAL A 7 71.37 -25.88 -47.74
CA VAL A 7 70.15 -26.70 -47.57
C VAL A 7 69.67 -26.76 -46.11
N GLY A 8 70.57 -26.51 -45.13
CA GLY A 8 70.20 -26.41 -43.72
C GLY A 8 69.36 -25.19 -43.35
N ILE A 9 69.54 -24.05 -44.04
CA ILE A 9 68.79 -22.81 -43.76
C ILE A 9 67.37 -22.89 -44.32
N THR A 10 67.20 -23.52 -45.49
CA THR A 10 65.89 -23.73 -46.10
C THR A 10 65.05 -24.73 -45.31
N SER A 11 65.66 -25.79 -44.76
CA SER A 11 64.96 -26.75 -43.88
C SER A 11 64.50 -26.14 -42.55
N LEU A 12 65.32 -25.28 -41.93
CA LEU A 12 64.97 -24.58 -40.69
C LEU A 12 63.84 -23.57 -40.93
N MET A 13 63.92 -22.80 -42.02
CA MET A 13 62.87 -21.87 -42.45
C MET A 13 61.56 -22.60 -42.80
N LEU A 14 61.61 -23.74 -43.49
CA LEU A 14 60.42 -24.55 -43.77
C LEU A 14 59.82 -25.14 -42.49
N SER A 15 60.63 -25.59 -41.53
CA SER A 15 60.14 -26.09 -40.24
C SER A 15 59.51 -24.98 -39.38
N GLN A 16 60.09 -23.78 -39.36
CA GLN A 16 59.51 -22.61 -38.70
C GLN A 16 58.24 -22.12 -39.40
N LEU A 17 58.18 -22.16 -40.74
CA LEU A 17 56.96 -21.86 -41.49
C LEU A 17 55.87 -22.90 -41.23
N LEU A 18 56.21 -24.19 -41.19
CA LEU A 18 55.24 -25.25 -40.89
C LEU A 18 54.67 -25.08 -39.48
N VAL A 19 55.53 -24.89 -38.47
CA VAL A 19 55.11 -24.68 -37.09
C VAL A 19 54.25 -23.42 -36.96
N THR A 20 54.61 -22.31 -37.61
CA THR A 20 53.81 -21.07 -37.56
C THR A 20 52.49 -21.17 -38.32
N VAL A 21 52.42 -21.93 -39.42
CA VAL A 21 51.18 -22.14 -40.20
C VAL A 21 50.25 -23.16 -39.54
N THR A 22 50.78 -24.27 -39.00
CA THR A 22 49.98 -25.31 -38.33
C THR A 22 49.58 -24.91 -36.90
N MET A 23 50.44 -24.18 -36.19
CA MET A 23 50.08 -23.61 -34.90
C MET A 23 49.31 -22.31 -35.04
N GLY A 24 49.44 -21.52 -36.10
CA GLY A 24 48.78 -20.22 -36.21
C GLY A 24 47.25 -20.28 -36.13
N SER A 25 46.62 -21.24 -36.82
CA SER A 25 45.16 -21.42 -36.78
C SER A 25 44.67 -22.03 -35.46
N SER A 26 45.40 -23.04 -34.94
CA SER A 26 45.09 -23.72 -33.68
C SER A 26 45.35 -22.83 -32.46
N HIS A 27 46.41 -22.03 -32.47
CA HIS A 27 46.78 -21.06 -31.44
C HIS A 27 45.82 -19.87 -31.41
N LYS A 28 45.35 -19.41 -32.58
CA LYS A 28 44.27 -18.41 -32.64
C LYS A 28 42.98 -18.94 -32.00
N ARG A 29 42.57 -20.17 -32.33
CA ARG A 29 41.41 -20.84 -31.70
C ARG A 29 41.58 -21.03 -30.19
N LEU A 30 42.77 -21.44 -29.73
CA LEU A 30 43.06 -21.56 -28.31
C LEU A 30 43.02 -20.19 -27.61
N GLY A 31 43.51 -19.13 -28.25
CA GLY A 31 43.39 -17.76 -27.75
C GLY A 31 41.92 -17.30 -27.64
N GLU A 32 41.09 -17.62 -28.63
CA GLU A 32 39.63 -17.38 -28.59
C GLU A 32 38.95 -18.14 -27.44
N LEU A 33 39.34 -19.39 -27.19
CA LEU A 33 38.85 -20.19 -26.07
C LEU A 33 39.27 -19.62 -24.71
N VAL A 34 40.53 -19.20 -24.55
CA VAL A 34 40.99 -18.55 -23.32
C VAL A 34 40.25 -17.24 -23.07
N ASN A 35 39.95 -16.47 -24.12
CA ASN A 35 39.13 -15.26 -23.99
C ASN A 35 37.68 -15.60 -23.61
N SER A 36 37.12 -16.68 -24.16
CA SER A 36 35.79 -17.17 -23.81
C SER A 36 35.73 -17.65 -22.36
N GLU A 37 36.76 -18.35 -21.87
CA GLU A 37 36.87 -18.76 -20.46
C GLU A 37 36.94 -17.55 -19.53
N ARG A 38 37.73 -16.52 -19.86
CA ARG A 38 37.73 -15.27 -19.08
C ARG A 38 36.36 -14.62 -19.04
N ASN A 39 35.67 -14.51 -20.18
CA ASN A 39 34.33 -13.95 -20.22
C ASN A 39 33.33 -14.77 -19.38
N LEU A 40 33.46 -16.10 -19.36
CA LEU A 40 32.64 -16.98 -18.53
C LEU A 40 32.95 -16.79 -17.04
N LEU A 41 34.22 -16.64 -16.66
CA LEU A 41 34.62 -16.35 -15.29
C LEU A 41 34.08 -14.98 -14.83
N ASP A 42 34.20 -13.95 -15.67
CA ASP A 42 33.65 -12.62 -15.38
C ASP A 42 32.12 -12.67 -15.23
N SER A 43 31.44 -13.45 -16.08
CA SER A 43 29.98 -13.65 -15.99
C SER A 43 29.59 -14.41 -14.73
N LEU A 44 30.37 -15.42 -14.31
CA LEU A 44 30.14 -16.17 -13.08
C LEU A 44 30.34 -15.28 -11.85
N GLU A 45 31.39 -14.44 -11.83
CA GLU A 45 31.62 -13.50 -10.74
C GLU A 45 30.48 -12.46 -10.63
N ALA A 46 29.99 -11.97 -11.77
CA ALA A 46 28.84 -11.07 -11.82
C ALA A 46 27.56 -11.74 -11.27
N GLU A 47 27.30 -12.99 -11.65
CA GLU A 47 26.15 -13.76 -11.16
C GLU A 47 26.24 -14.00 -9.65
N ILE A 48 27.41 -14.38 -9.11
CA ILE A 48 27.61 -14.57 -7.67
C ILE A 48 27.30 -13.27 -6.92
N LYS A 49 27.84 -12.13 -7.36
CA LYS A 49 27.57 -10.81 -6.76
C LYS A 49 26.08 -10.47 -6.81
N GLN A 50 25.40 -10.78 -7.91
CA GLN A 50 23.97 -10.56 -8.03
C GLN A 50 23.20 -11.42 -7.01
N GLN A 51 23.51 -12.71 -6.89
CA GLN A 51 22.85 -13.60 -5.93
C GLN A 51 23.11 -13.17 -4.47
N GLU A 52 24.32 -12.75 -4.13
CA GLU A 52 24.63 -12.19 -2.81
C GLU A 52 23.78 -10.95 -2.50
N SER A 53 23.61 -10.05 -3.48
CA SER A 53 22.75 -8.87 -3.31
C SER A 53 21.28 -9.22 -3.09
N HIS A 54 20.78 -10.26 -3.77
CA HIS A 54 19.42 -10.77 -3.57
C HIS A 54 19.25 -11.38 -2.18
N VAL A 55 20.21 -12.18 -1.70
CA VAL A 55 20.17 -12.77 -0.36
C VAL A 55 20.15 -11.68 0.71
N LEU A 56 21.04 -10.68 0.62
CA LEU A 56 21.07 -9.55 1.56
C LEU A 56 19.75 -8.78 1.58
N PHE A 57 19.12 -8.57 0.42
CA PHE A 57 17.80 -7.95 0.34
C PHE A 57 16.74 -8.78 1.06
N LEU A 58 16.72 -10.10 0.85
CA LEU A 58 15.75 -11.00 1.46
C LEU A 58 15.92 -11.10 2.98
N GLU A 59 17.16 -11.16 3.47
CA GLU A 59 17.47 -11.17 4.90
C GLU A 59 16.93 -9.91 5.58
N ARG A 60 17.23 -8.72 5.02
CA ARG A 60 16.71 -7.45 5.52
C ARG A 60 15.18 -7.42 5.51
N ARG A 61 14.57 -7.88 4.42
CA ARG A 61 13.09 -7.88 4.31
C ARG A 61 12.46 -8.85 5.31
N LEU A 62 13.09 -9.99 5.57
CA LEU A 62 12.63 -10.96 6.56
C LEU A 62 12.65 -10.37 7.97
N GLU A 63 13.73 -9.66 8.33
CA GLU A 63 13.84 -8.97 9.62
C GLU A 63 12.72 -7.93 9.78
N GLU A 64 12.55 -7.02 8.80
CA GLU A 64 11.50 -6.00 8.78
C GLU A 64 10.08 -6.61 8.90
N LEU A 65 9.80 -7.69 8.17
CA LEU A 65 8.51 -8.39 8.20
C LEU A 65 8.29 -9.12 9.52
N SER A 66 9.33 -9.69 10.11
CA SER A 66 9.23 -10.40 11.39
C SER A 66 8.91 -9.42 12.53
N ALA A 67 9.52 -8.24 12.52
CA ALA A 67 9.30 -7.19 13.51
C ALA A 67 7.91 -6.53 13.40
N SER A 68 7.34 -6.48 12.20
CA SER A 68 6.02 -5.88 11.93
C SER A 68 4.87 -6.89 11.90
N SER A 69 5.14 -8.18 12.16
CA SER A 69 4.10 -9.22 12.17
C SER A 69 3.41 -9.32 13.51
N PRO A 70 2.09 -9.60 13.51
CA PRO A 70 1.41 -9.93 14.75
C PRO A 70 2.05 -11.18 15.38
N PRO A 71 1.93 -11.34 16.71
CA PRO A 71 2.34 -12.55 17.41
C PRO A 71 1.77 -13.81 16.76
N ARG A 72 2.51 -14.93 16.83
CA ARG A 72 2.10 -16.22 16.20
C ARG A 72 0.76 -16.75 16.72
N GLN A 73 0.36 -16.39 17.93
CA GLN A 73 -0.97 -16.68 18.48
C GLN A 73 -1.69 -15.35 18.66
N ILE A 74 -2.61 -15.06 17.76
CA ILE A 74 -3.49 -13.90 17.85
C ILE A 74 -4.92 -14.32 17.56
N ASP A 75 -5.85 -13.74 18.29
CA ASP A 75 -7.26 -13.82 17.94
C ASP A 75 -7.47 -13.07 16.62
N LYS A 76 -7.88 -13.80 15.58
CA LYS A 76 -8.03 -13.26 14.23
C LYS A 76 -9.13 -12.21 14.17
N GLU A 77 -10.24 -12.42 14.86
CA GLU A 77 -11.36 -11.49 14.83
C GLU A 77 -10.99 -10.19 15.54
N GLN A 78 -10.31 -10.30 16.68
CA GLN A 78 -9.80 -9.14 17.41
C GLN A 78 -8.74 -8.39 16.59
N TYR A 79 -7.78 -9.09 15.97
CA TYR A 79 -6.76 -8.47 15.13
C TYR A 79 -7.38 -7.71 13.96
N LEU A 80 -8.34 -8.34 13.26
CA LEU A 80 -9.01 -7.77 12.09
C LEU A 80 -10.05 -6.69 12.46
N SER A 81 -10.42 -6.56 13.74
CA SER A 81 -11.28 -5.47 14.20
C SER A 81 -10.57 -4.11 14.18
N ASN A 82 -9.22 -4.10 14.22
CA ASN A 82 -8.43 -2.89 14.19
C ASN A 82 -8.09 -2.48 12.75
N ALA A 83 -8.48 -1.25 12.38
CA ALA A 83 -8.27 -0.73 11.02
C ALA A 83 -6.79 -0.58 10.63
N LEU A 84 -5.89 -0.28 11.58
CA LEU A 84 -4.45 -0.20 11.32
C LEU A 84 -3.84 -1.58 11.05
N ASN A 85 -4.23 -2.59 11.83
CA ASN A 85 -3.81 -3.97 11.61
C ASN A 85 -4.17 -4.44 10.19
N ASN A 86 -5.39 -4.14 9.74
CA ASN A 86 -5.85 -4.45 8.39
C ASN A 86 -5.04 -3.72 7.31
N LEU A 87 -4.78 -2.43 7.51
CA LEU A 87 -4.05 -1.60 6.56
C LEU A 87 -2.62 -2.12 6.36
N VAL A 88 -1.90 -2.37 7.45
CA VAL A 88 -0.53 -2.90 7.40
C VAL A 88 -0.50 -4.30 6.81
N LEU A 89 -1.43 -5.18 7.21
CA LEU A 89 -1.51 -6.54 6.66
C LEU A 89 -1.64 -6.51 5.13
N ILE A 90 -2.57 -5.72 4.62
CA ILE A 90 -2.87 -5.72 3.18
C ILE A 90 -1.77 -5.01 2.38
N ARG A 91 -1.18 -3.93 2.91
CA ARG A 91 0.03 -3.34 2.31
C ARG A 91 1.16 -4.37 2.19
N ARG A 92 1.43 -5.12 3.26
CA ARG A 92 2.48 -6.15 3.26
C ARG A 92 2.24 -7.20 2.17
N LEU A 93 1.00 -7.68 2.06
CA LEU A 93 0.60 -8.63 1.02
C LEU A 93 0.76 -8.05 -0.39
N ILE A 94 0.37 -6.80 -0.62
CA ILE A 94 0.44 -6.20 -1.96
C ILE A 94 1.87 -5.83 -2.35
N ILE A 95 2.65 -5.23 -1.44
CA ILE A 95 3.93 -4.56 -1.76
C ILE A 95 5.14 -5.43 -1.42
N ASP A 96 5.26 -5.86 -0.16
CA ASP A 96 6.48 -6.55 0.29
C ASP A 96 6.57 -7.94 -0.34
N TRP A 97 5.47 -8.69 -0.26
CA TRP A 97 5.44 -10.06 -0.76
C TRP A 97 5.51 -10.13 -2.29
N SER A 98 4.94 -9.17 -3.02
CA SER A 98 5.11 -9.11 -4.48
C SER A 98 6.56 -8.81 -4.87
N THR A 99 7.27 -7.98 -4.09
CA THR A 99 8.69 -7.70 -4.31
C THR A 99 9.54 -8.94 -4.03
N ILE A 100 9.25 -9.68 -2.95
CA ILE A 100 9.90 -10.96 -2.64
C ILE A 100 9.63 -11.99 -3.74
N ALA A 101 8.38 -12.10 -4.22
CA ALA A 101 7.96 -13.01 -5.28
C ALA A 101 8.80 -12.87 -6.55
N ARG A 102 9.18 -11.64 -6.89
CA ARG A 102 9.94 -11.34 -8.11
C ARG A 102 11.38 -11.85 -8.02
N ILE A 103 11.93 -11.96 -6.81
CA ILE A 103 13.30 -12.45 -6.56
C ILE A 103 13.28 -13.97 -6.34
N VAL A 104 12.31 -14.48 -5.59
CA VAL A 104 12.15 -15.92 -5.29
C VAL A 104 10.72 -16.36 -5.59
N PRO A 105 10.39 -16.64 -6.86
CA PRO A 105 9.04 -17.02 -7.27
C PRO A 105 8.53 -18.27 -6.56
N ASP A 106 9.41 -19.24 -6.35
CA ASP A 106 9.09 -20.55 -5.76
C ASP A 106 8.77 -20.48 -4.25
N LEU A 107 9.12 -19.39 -3.56
CA LEU A 107 8.80 -19.20 -2.14
C LEU A 107 7.29 -18.99 -1.92
N LEU A 108 6.58 -18.51 -2.95
CA LEU A 108 5.16 -18.26 -2.93
C LEU A 108 4.37 -19.42 -3.55
N THR A 109 4.52 -20.64 -3.01
CA THR A 109 3.56 -21.74 -3.24
C THR A 109 2.30 -21.49 -2.42
N ILE A 110 1.61 -20.42 -2.76
CA ILE A 110 0.38 -20.02 -2.08
C ILE A 110 -0.72 -20.94 -2.58
N PRO A 111 -1.55 -21.51 -1.68
CA PRO A 111 -2.74 -22.24 -2.11
C PRO A 111 -3.54 -21.38 -3.08
N SER A 112 -3.75 -21.87 -4.30
CA SER A 112 -4.47 -21.21 -5.39
C SER A 112 -5.93 -20.85 -5.04
N GLU A 113 -6.41 -21.31 -3.89
CA GLU A 113 -7.75 -21.08 -3.35
C GLU A 113 -7.94 -19.68 -2.74
N VAL A 114 -6.87 -19.02 -2.26
CA VAL A 114 -6.97 -17.69 -1.64
C VAL A 114 -6.62 -16.60 -2.65
N PRO A 115 -7.58 -15.74 -3.06
CA PRO A 115 -7.29 -14.64 -3.96
C PRO A 115 -6.35 -13.64 -3.28
N TRP A 116 -5.20 -13.38 -3.91
CA TRP A 116 -4.26 -12.38 -3.43
C TRP A 116 -4.81 -10.96 -3.57
N PRO A 117 -4.59 -10.09 -2.58
CA PRO A 117 -4.98 -8.70 -2.70
C PRO A 117 -4.15 -8.03 -3.79
N LYS A 118 -4.80 -7.12 -4.50
CA LYS A 118 -4.21 -6.31 -5.57
C LYS A 118 -4.10 -4.86 -5.13
N GLU A 119 -3.37 -4.07 -5.90
CA GLU A 119 -3.23 -2.62 -5.70
C GLU A 119 -4.58 -1.89 -5.54
N GLU A 120 -5.62 -2.36 -6.22
CA GLU A 120 -6.98 -1.83 -6.06
C GLU A 120 -7.59 -2.09 -4.68
N ASP A 121 -7.24 -3.18 -4.01
CA ASP A 121 -7.76 -3.55 -2.70
C ASP A 121 -7.28 -2.61 -1.61
N MET A 122 -6.08 -2.03 -1.78
CA MET A 122 -5.54 -1.04 -0.86
C MET A 122 -6.41 0.22 -0.79
N ARG A 123 -6.98 0.65 -1.93
CA ARG A 123 -7.93 1.79 -1.97
C ARG A 123 -9.20 1.49 -1.18
N TYR A 124 -9.68 0.25 -1.17
CA TYR A 124 -10.88 -0.13 -0.42
C TYR A 124 -10.67 -0.15 1.10
N ILE A 125 -9.43 -0.09 1.59
CA ILE A 125 -9.11 -0.02 3.02
C ILE A 125 -8.71 1.40 3.41
N ALA A 126 -7.86 2.05 2.60
CA ALA A 126 -7.41 3.41 2.83
C ALA A 126 -8.58 4.41 2.92
N ARG A 127 -9.59 4.28 2.05
CA ARG A 127 -10.79 5.14 2.07
C ARG A 127 -11.57 5.04 3.39
N PRO A 128 -11.98 3.85 3.88
CA PRO A 128 -12.57 3.72 5.21
C PRO A 128 -11.70 4.27 6.33
N VAL A 129 -10.38 4.04 6.31
CA VAL A 129 -9.49 4.57 7.35
C VAL A 129 -9.48 6.11 7.32
N ALA A 130 -9.38 6.72 6.14
CA ALA A 130 -9.46 8.18 5.98
C ALA A 130 -10.80 8.72 6.50
N ARG A 131 -11.90 8.02 6.22
CA ARG A 131 -13.22 8.36 6.74
C ARG A 131 -13.25 8.29 8.28
N LEU A 132 -12.75 7.20 8.88
CA LEU A 132 -12.67 7.05 10.34
C LEU A 132 -11.85 8.18 10.96
N GLN A 133 -10.69 8.51 10.40
CA GLN A 133 -9.86 9.62 10.87
C GLN A 133 -10.62 10.94 10.91
N ARG A 134 -11.38 11.26 9.85
CA ARG A 134 -12.13 12.51 9.77
C ARG A 134 -13.36 12.50 10.66
N THR A 135 -14.13 11.41 10.65
CA THR A 135 -15.34 11.27 11.43
C THR A 135 -15.04 11.32 12.92
N TYR A 136 -14.07 10.55 13.40
CA TYR A 136 -13.73 10.49 14.82
C TYR A 136 -12.64 11.48 15.25
N GLY A 137 -12.05 12.23 14.31
CA GLY A 137 -10.97 13.17 14.63
C GLY A 137 -9.71 12.46 15.13
N LEU A 138 -9.40 11.28 14.58
CA LEU A 138 -8.25 10.49 15.01
C LEU A 138 -6.95 11.20 14.58
N SER A 139 -6.07 11.41 15.56
CA SER A 139 -4.76 12.01 15.32
C SER A 139 -3.92 11.14 14.40
N THR A 140 -3.33 11.75 13.37
CA THR A 140 -2.32 11.11 12.52
C THR A 140 -1.08 10.72 13.31
N GLU A 141 -0.73 11.47 14.36
CA GLU A 141 0.38 11.17 15.25
C GLU A 141 0.14 9.87 16.03
N ASP A 142 -1.03 9.73 16.64
CA ASP A 142 -1.38 8.53 17.40
C ASP A 142 -1.42 7.31 16.47
N LEU A 143 -2.07 7.46 15.32
CA LEU A 143 -2.15 6.38 14.33
C LEU A 143 -0.78 6.00 13.77
N ALA A 144 0.08 6.98 13.50
CA ALA A 144 1.46 6.73 13.08
C ALA A 144 2.28 6.04 14.18
N ARG A 145 1.96 6.24 15.46
CA ARG A 145 2.53 5.47 16.58
C ARG A 145 1.88 4.10 16.80
N GLY A 146 0.83 3.78 16.05
CA GLY A 146 0.10 2.52 16.21
C GLY A 146 -0.96 2.57 17.31
N TRP A 147 -1.57 3.72 17.59
CA TRP A 147 -2.62 3.88 18.61
C TRP A 147 -3.94 4.32 17.97
N VAL A 148 -5.03 3.62 18.32
CA VAL A 148 -6.39 3.93 17.86
C VAL A 148 -7.28 4.13 19.08
N LEU A 149 -7.80 5.34 19.29
CA LEU A 149 -8.71 5.66 20.41
C LEU A 149 -8.18 5.18 21.78
N GLY A 150 -6.87 5.35 22.02
CA GLY A 150 -6.23 4.96 23.28
C GLY A 150 -5.90 3.46 23.42
N SER A 151 -6.17 2.63 22.41
CA SER A 151 -5.75 1.23 22.37
C SER A 151 -4.61 1.03 21.37
N PRO A 152 -3.54 0.28 21.72
CA PRO A 152 -2.47 -0.01 20.78
C PRO A 152 -2.95 -1.00 19.70
N ALA A 153 -2.45 -0.83 18.50
CA ALA A 153 -2.54 -1.79 17.41
C ALA A 153 -1.47 -2.87 17.58
N ASP A 154 -1.73 -4.07 17.08
CA ASP A 154 -0.81 -5.22 17.17
C ASP A 154 0.22 -5.22 16.04
N VAL A 155 0.51 -4.04 15.50
CA VAL A 155 1.42 -3.82 14.37
C VAL A 155 2.30 -2.61 14.65
N ASN A 156 3.56 -2.69 14.22
CA ASN A 156 4.45 -1.54 14.21
C ASN A 156 4.30 -0.79 12.88
N ILE A 157 3.90 0.48 12.96
CA ILE A 157 3.76 1.34 11.78
C ILE A 157 5.13 1.92 11.42
N THR A 158 5.67 1.50 10.28
CA THR A 158 6.97 1.97 9.76
C THR A 158 6.84 3.29 9.00
N GLY A 159 7.97 3.95 8.71
CA GLY A 159 7.99 5.13 7.83
C GLY A 159 7.48 4.82 6.41
N VAL A 160 7.72 3.60 5.93
CA VAL A 160 7.21 3.10 4.64
C VAL A 160 5.69 2.93 4.68
N ASP A 161 5.13 2.45 5.79
CA ASP A 161 3.66 2.39 5.97
C ASP A 161 3.05 3.79 5.89
N CYS A 162 3.62 4.76 6.62
CA CYS A 162 3.17 6.16 6.59
C CYS A 162 3.21 6.76 5.18
N LEU A 163 4.29 6.51 4.43
CA LEU A 163 4.44 6.99 3.06
C LEU A 163 3.36 6.41 2.13
N ASN A 164 3.10 5.11 2.23
CA ASN A 164 2.08 4.47 1.43
C ASN A 164 0.68 5.02 1.76
N VAL A 165 0.35 5.19 3.04
CA VAL A 165 -0.91 5.83 3.45
C VAL A 165 -1.03 7.24 2.85
N ALA A 166 0.04 8.04 2.92
CA ALA A 166 0.08 9.37 2.33
C ALA A 166 -0.17 9.35 0.82
N LEU A 167 0.45 8.44 0.08
CA LEU A 167 0.26 8.26 -1.36
C LEU A 167 -1.20 7.90 -1.70
N TYR A 168 -1.80 6.93 -1.01
CA TYR A 168 -3.20 6.57 -1.26
C TYR A 168 -4.16 7.69 -0.90
N TYR A 169 -3.94 8.39 0.22
CA TYR A 169 -4.78 9.52 0.60
C TYR A 169 -4.67 10.66 -0.40
N HIS A 170 -3.49 10.88 -0.96
CA HIS A 170 -3.29 11.85 -2.02
C HIS A 170 -4.07 11.50 -3.29
N GLN A 171 -4.04 10.22 -3.71
CA GLN A 171 -4.83 9.73 -4.85
C GLN A 171 -6.33 9.87 -4.63
N GLU A 172 -6.78 9.78 -3.38
CA GLU A 172 -8.17 9.92 -2.96
C GLU A 172 -8.54 11.36 -2.56
N TYR A 173 -7.71 12.35 -2.92
CA TYR A 173 -7.94 13.78 -2.71
C TYR A 173 -7.99 14.23 -1.23
N HIS A 174 -7.54 13.39 -0.30
CA HIS A 174 -7.39 13.70 1.12
C HIS A 174 -6.06 14.39 1.42
N HIS A 175 -5.78 15.51 0.76
CA HIS A 175 -4.45 16.13 0.77
C HIS A 175 -3.97 16.60 2.15
N LEU A 176 -4.87 17.03 3.05
CA LEU A 176 -4.51 17.38 4.43
C LEU A 176 -3.99 16.19 5.23
N LEU A 177 -4.74 15.09 5.24
CA LEU A 177 -4.30 13.87 5.93
C LEU A 177 -3.06 13.29 5.25
N ALA A 178 -2.99 13.32 3.91
CA ALA A 178 -1.82 12.87 3.17
C ALA A 178 -0.55 13.64 3.59
N SER A 179 -0.63 14.97 3.75
CA SER A 179 0.50 15.77 4.23
C SER A 179 0.92 15.38 5.64
N GLN A 180 -0.03 15.21 6.56
CA GLN A 180 0.30 14.82 7.94
C GLN A 180 0.95 13.43 8.02
N TRP A 181 0.43 12.46 7.25
CA TRP A 181 1.04 11.13 7.15
C TRP A 181 2.44 11.19 6.52
N LEU A 182 2.64 12.08 5.55
CA LEU A 182 3.94 12.31 4.93
C LEU A 182 4.96 12.90 5.92
N ASP A 183 4.55 13.82 6.79
CA ASP A 183 5.42 14.38 7.82
C ASP A 183 5.91 13.27 8.77
N HIS A 184 5.02 12.35 9.17
CA HIS A 184 5.39 11.18 9.97
C HIS A 184 6.24 10.17 9.19
N ALA A 185 6.06 10.05 7.87
CA ALA A 185 6.93 9.23 7.04
C ALA A 185 8.35 9.79 7.02
N LEU A 186 8.50 11.09 6.75
CA LEU A 186 9.79 11.78 6.75
C LEU A 186 10.50 11.70 8.10
N ALA A 187 9.76 11.78 9.21
CA ALA A 187 10.33 11.65 10.55
C ALA A 187 10.80 10.22 10.90
N LYS A 188 10.21 9.19 10.26
CA LYS A 188 10.48 7.77 10.54
C LYS A 188 11.42 7.11 9.53
N LEU A 189 11.60 7.69 8.36
CA LEU A 189 12.49 7.18 7.33
C LEU A 189 13.91 7.69 7.60
N ASP A 190 14.89 6.79 7.53
CA ASP A 190 16.30 7.20 7.52
C ASP A 190 16.59 7.98 6.23
N ASN A 191 17.55 8.91 6.28
CA ASN A 191 17.98 9.72 5.14
C ASN A 191 18.48 8.91 3.91
N SER A 192 18.72 7.61 4.08
CA SER A 192 19.08 6.67 2.99
C SER A 192 17.86 6.17 2.19
N VAL A 193 16.64 6.41 2.69
CA VAL A 193 15.35 5.98 2.14
C VAL A 193 14.47 7.18 1.76
N THR A 194 14.98 8.42 1.80
CA THR A 194 14.32 9.59 1.20
C THR A 194 14.30 9.43 -0.32
N SER A 195 13.43 8.52 -0.77
CA SER A 195 13.15 8.27 -2.17
C SER A 195 12.63 9.57 -2.76
N THR A 196 13.06 9.89 -3.97
CA THR A 196 12.59 11.07 -4.71
C THR A 196 11.05 11.13 -4.78
N ALA A 197 10.36 9.98 -4.69
CA ALA A 197 8.91 9.89 -4.56
C ALA A 197 8.33 10.58 -3.30
N VAL A 198 9.04 10.55 -2.17
CA VAL A 198 8.64 11.24 -0.92
C VAL A 198 8.68 12.75 -1.13
N LEU A 199 9.75 13.23 -1.75
CA LEU A 199 9.95 14.65 -2.03
C LEU A 199 8.94 15.15 -3.09
N ASP A 200 8.67 14.36 -4.14
CA ASP A 200 7.63 14.68 -5.13
C ASP A 200 6.26 14.84 -4.46
N LEU A 201 5.90 13.93 -3.56
CA LEU A 201 4.65 14.00 -2.82
C LEU A 201 4.60 15.22 -1.89
N ALA A 202 5.73 15.61 -1.28
CA ALA A 202 5.83 16.79 -0.42
C ALA A 202 5.60 18.09 -1.20
N VAL A 203 6.15 18.20 -2.40
CA VAL A 203 5.91 19.35 -3.30
C VAL A 203 4.43 19.48 -3.62
N LEU A 204 3.79 18.37 -4.02
CA LEU A 204 2.39 18.34 -4.43
C LEU A 204 1.43 18.54 -3.26
N SER A 205 1.68 17.93 -2.10
CA SER A 205 0.83 18.05 -0.92
C SER A 205 0.74 19.50 -0.46
N ARG A 206 1.88 20.21 -0.36
CA ARG A 206 1.94 21.64 -0.01
C ARG A 206 1.14 22.50 -0.99
N CYS A 207 1.31 22.27 -2.29
CA CYS A 207 0.55 23.02 -3.29
C CYS A 207 -0.96 22.77 -3.19
N TYR A 208 -1.39 21.52 -2.99
CA TYR A 208 -2.81 21.20 -2.83
C TYR A 208 -3.40 21.67 -1.49
N LEU A 209 -2.58 22.10 -0.55
CA LEU A 209 -2.99 22.81 0.67
C LEU A 209 -3.04 24.34 0.49
N GLY A 210 -2.63 24.83 -0.67
CA GLY A 210 -2.57 26.26 -1.01
C GLY A 210 -1.27 26.95 -0.63
N ASP A 211 -0.26 26.20 -0.15
CA ASP A 211 1.04 26.74 0.22
C ASP A 211 1.98 26.79 -0.98
N THR A 212 1.95 27.91 -1.70
CA THR A 212 2.83 28.17 -2.85
C THR A 212 4.29 28.22 -2.44
N ALA A 213 4.61 28.97 -1.38
CA ALA A 213 5.98 29.20 -0.93
C ALA A 213 6.64 27.91 -0.45
N GLY A 214 5.96 27.12 0.38
CA GLY A 214 6.47 25.84 0.85
C GLY A 214 6.59 24.79 -0.25
N SER A 215 5.69 24.80 -1.24
CA SER A 215 5.80 23.93 -2.43
C SER A 215 7.03 24.27 -3.27
N VAL A 216 7.26 25.55 -3.56
CA VAL A 216 8.46 26.02 -4.30
C VAL A 216 9.74 25.73 -3.52
N SER A 217 9.73 25.89 -2.19
CA SER A 217 10.87 25.55 -1.35
C SER A 217 11.21 24.06 -1.40
N ALA A 218 10.22 23.18 -1.24
CA ALA A 218 10.42 21.73 -1.36
C ALA A 218 10.93 21.33 -2.75
N LEU A 219 10.42 22.00 -3.79
CA LEU A 219 10.83 21.72 -5.15
C LEU A 219 12.28 22.13 -5.41
N THR A 220 12.66 23.30 -4.90
CA THR A 220 14.04 23.79 -4.98
C THR A 220 14.99 22.81 -4.29
N GLU A 221 14.63 22.36 -3.08
CA GLU A 221 15.42 21.38 -2.33
C GLU A 221 15.58 20.06 -3.11
N LEU A 222 14.48 19.55 -3.68
CA LEU A 222 14.48 18.33 -4.49
C LEU A 222 15.44 18.46 -5.67
N LEU A 223 15.32 19.52 -6.48
CA LEU A 223 16.13 19.71 -7.69
C LEU A 223 17.58 20.06 -7.37
N THR A 224 17.86 20.64 -6.21
CA THR A 224 19.24 20.89 -5.75
C THR A 224 19.93 19.58 -5.41
N ASN A 225 19.24 18.66 -4.74
CA ASN A 225 19.79 17.36 -4.37
C ASN A 225 19.78 16.35 -5.53
N PHE A 226 18.81 16.45 -6.44
CA PHE A 226 18.61 15.54 -7.57
C PHE A 226 18.31 16.32 -8.87
N PRO A 227 19.34 16.86 -9.54
CA PRO A 227 19.16 17.72 -10.72
C PRO A 227 18.49 17.03 -11.91
N ASP A 228 18.77 15.73 -12.10
CA ASP A 228 18.22 14.92 -13.20
C ASP A 228 16.92 14.19 -12.81
N HIS A 229 16.31 14.55 -11.67
CA HIS A 229 15.10 13.89 -11.21
C HIS A 229 13.94 14.10 -12.19
N THR A 230 13.33 12.98 -12.58
CA THR A 230 12.06 12.98 -13.30
C THR A 230 10.98 12.47 -12.36
N PRO A 231 9.85 13.18 -12.22
CA PRO A 231 8.77 12.71 -11.37
C PRO A 231 8.34 11.29 -11.76
N ALA A 232 7.91 10.54 -10.75
CA ALA A 232 7.29 9.26 -11.01
C ALA A 232 6.01 9.44 -11.85
N THR A 233 5.68 8.45 -12.69
CA THR A 233 4.54 8.49 -13.64
C THR A 233 3.18 8.80 -13.01
N HIS A 234 3.01 8.53 -11.71
CA HIS A 234 1.81 8.86 -10.94
C HIS A 234 1.78 10.32 -10.43
N LEU A 235 2.91 11.02 -10.48
CA LEU A 235 3.16 12.40 -10.00
C LEU A 235 3.60 13.34 -11.14
N ASP A 236 3.55 12.90 -12.40
CA ASP A 236 4.04 13.52 -13.66
C ASP A 236 3.52 14.94 -13.99
N LYS A 237 2.82 15.60 -13.06
CA LYS A 237 2.19 16.90 -13.25
C LYS A 237 2.75 18.00 -12.37
N TRP A 238 3.72 17.76 -11.48
CA TRP A 238 4.14 18.82 -10.54
C TRP A 238 4.60 20.09 -11.26
N GLN A 239 5.34 20.01 -12.37
CA GLN A 239 5.78 21.19 -13.14
C GLN A 239 4.63 22.06 -13.66
N LYS A 240 3.49 21.45 -14.03
CA LYS A 240 2.28 22.17 -14.47
C LYS A 240 1.45 22.66 -13.28
N ILE A 241 1.59 22.02 -12.12
CA ILE A 241 0.84 22.33 -10.90
C ILE A 241 1.53 23.44 -10.11
N THR A 242 2.85 23.42 -9.97
CA THR A 242 3.64 24.45 -9.28
C THR A 242 3.81 25.72 -10.12
N SER A 243 3.59 25.65 -11.43
CA SER A 243 3.42 26.83 -12.30
C SER A 243 1.97 27.36 -12.33
N SER A 244 1.03 26.67 -11.71
CA SER A 244 -0.35 27.13 -11.50
C SER A 244 -0.55 27.64 -10.07
N ASP A 245 -1.58 28.44 -9.83
CA ASP A 245 -1.87 29.02 -8.51
C ASP A 245 -2.31 27.92 -7.51
N CYS A 246 -1.45 27.57 -6.55
CA CYS A 246 -1.73 26.54 -5.54
C CYS A 246 -3.04 26.80 -4.75
N PRO A 247 -3.36 28.04 -4.33
CA PRO A 247 -4.70 28.41 -3.87
C PRO A 247 -5.85 27.91 -4.74
N GLN A 248 -5.76 28.09 -6.06
CA GLN A 248 -6.78 27.60 -6.99
C GLN A 248 -6.81 26.07 -7.08
N GLN A 249 -5.64 25.43 -7.01
CA GLN A 249 -5.54 23.97 -6.97
C GLN A 249 -6.21 23.40 -5.72
N LYS A 250 -5.97 23.99 -4.54
CA LYS A 250 -6.64 23.61 -3.29
C LYS A 250 -8.15 23.59 -3.44
N VAL A 251 -8.73 24.69 -3.92
CA VAL A 251 -10.19 24.82 -4.12
C VAL A 251 -10.71 23.75 -5.10
N THR A 252 -9.98 23.53 -6.19
CA THR A 252 -10.36 22.54 -7.22
C THR A 252 -10.33 21.12 -6.66
N ARG A 253 -9.28 20.75 -5.93
CA ARG A 253 -9.11 19.42 -5.34
C ARG A 253 -10.10 19.15 -4.22
N GLU A 254 -10.37 20.13 -3.37
CA GLU A 254 -11.41 20.02 -2.33
C GLU A 254 -12.79 19.80 -2.95
N LYS A 255 -13.10 20.47 -4.06
CA LYS A 255 -14.34 20.23 -4.82
C LYS A 255 -14.44 18.79 -5.33
N TRP A 256 -13.36 18.25 -5.90
CA TRP A 256 -13.34 16.87 -6.41
C TRP A 256 -13.50 15.85 -5.28
N ARG A 257 -12.81 16.05 -4.15
CA ARG A 257 -12.99 15.23 -2.94
C ARG A 257 -14.46 15.22 -2.51
N LYS A 258 -15.07 16.40 -2.40
CA LYS A 258 -16.48 16.54 -1.99
C LYS A 258 -17.41 15.78 -2.94
N GLN A 259 -17.22 15.90 -4.26
CA GLN A 259 -18.03 15.20 -5.27
C GLN A 259 -17.91 13.66 -5.20
N ILE A 260 -16.73 13.13 -4.85
CA ILE A 260 -16.49 11.68 -4.78
C ILE A 260 -17.08 11.09 -3.50
N GLU A 261 -16.97 11.80 -2.38
CA GLU A 261 -17.47 11.28 -1.10
C GLU A 261 -18.98 11.47 -0.94
N PHE A 262 -19.55 12.57 -1.42
CA PHE A 262 -20.93 12.95 -1.12
C PHE A 262 -21.55 13.75 -2.28
N SER A 263 -22.41 13.11 -3.10
CA SER A 263 -23.12 13.82 -4.17
C SER A 263 -24.25 14.74 -3.65
N ASP A 264 -24.81 14.47 -2.46
CA ASP A 264 -26.13 15.03 -2.07
C ASP A 264 -26.26 15.50 -0.61
N VAL A 265 -25.16 15.69 0.13
CA VAL A 265 -25.19 16.01 1.58
C VAL A 265 -24.54 17.38 1.85
N SER A 266 -25.20 18.25 2.63
CA SER A 266 -24.70 19.60 2.95
C SER A 266 -23.53 19.56 3.94
N GLU A 267 -22.64 20.55 3.89
CA GLU A 267 -21.45 20.63 4.77
C GLU A 267 -21.84 20.70 6.27
N GLU A 268 -22.86 21.49 6.59
CA GLU A 268 -23.40 21.62 7.95
C GLU A 268 -23.95 20.29 8.49
N SER A 269 -24.63 19.51 7.64
CA SER A 269 -25.13 18.18 8.05
C SER A 269 -23.99 17.18 8.28
N MET A 270 -22.87 17.32 7.58
CA MET A 270 -21.68 16.48 7.78
C MET A 270 -20.92 16.82 9.06
N ASP A 271 -20.75 18.10 9.37
CA ASP A 271 -20.11 18.52 10.62
C ASP A 271 -20.95 18.12 11.83
N THR A 272 -22.28 18.22 11.72
CA THR A 272 -23.22 17.69 12.70
C THR A 272 -23.09 16.17 12.85
N PHE A 273 -23.00 15.44 11.73
CA PHE A 273 -22.77 13.99 11.77
C PHE A 273 -21.46 13.63 12.47
N HIS A 274 -20.36 14.30 12.13
CA HIS A 274 -19.05 14.07 12.76
C HIS A 274 -19.06 14.40 14.26
N SER A 275 -19.69 15.52 14.65
CA SER A 275 -19.78 15.91 16.06
C SER A 275 -20.59 14.91 16.88
N LEU A 276 -21.70 14.37 16.34
CA LEU A 276 -22.47 13.31 16.97
C LEU A 276 -21.67 12.02 17.13
N CYS A 277 -20.95 11.58 16.08
CA CYS A 277 -20.08 10.40 16.18
C CYS A 277 -18.99 10.55 17.26
N ARG A 278 -18.42 11.75 17.42
CA ARG A 278 -17.41 12.04 18.46
C ARG A 278 -18.04 12.15 19.85
N ALA A 279 -19.19 12.80 19.98
CA ALA A 279 -19.87 12.95 21.26
C ALA A 279 -20.24 11.60 21.88
N VAL A 280 -20.64 10.63 21.05
CA VAL A 280 -20.95 9.25 21.50
C VAL A 280 -19.72 8.53 22.07
N THR A 281 -18.50 8.87 21.64
CA THR A 281 -17.28 8.26 22.19
C THR A 281 -16.89 8.75 23.59
N GLY A 282 -17.38 9.94 24.01
CA GLY A 282 -17.05 10.54 25.31
C GLY A 282 -18.19 10.54 26.33
N SER A 283 -19.41 10.22 25.94
CA SER A 283 -20.58 10.30 26.81
C SER A 283 -21.61 9.23 26.46
N SER A 284 -21.63 8.19 27.29
CA SER A 284 -22.87 7.62 27.82
C SER A 284 -24.03 7.49 26.81
N LEU A 285 -23.95 6.47 25.95
CA LEU A 285 -25.14 5.64 25.76
C LEU A 285 -25.33 4.78 27.03
N GLN A 286 -25.32 5.38 28.24
CA GLN A 286 -26.08 4.75 29.31
C GLN A 286 -27.48 4.68 28.75
N ALA A 287 -28.06 3.49 28.73
CA ALA A 287 -29.47 3.32 28.44
C ALA A 287 -30.21 4.33 29.33
N GLN A 288 -30.68 5.43 28.75
CA GLN A 288 -31.36 6.49 29.51
C GLN A 288 -32.65 5.95 30.12
N HIS A 289 -33.04 4.73 29.73
CA HIS A 289 -34.29 4.09 30.08
C HIS A 289 -34.09 2.59 30.31
N VAL A 290 -34.98 2.06 31.14
CA VAL A 290 -35.17 0.64 31.42
C VAL A 290 -35.31 -0.12 30.09
N LEU A 291 -34.33 -0.98 29.76
CA LEU A 291 -34.43 -1.90 28.63
C LEU A 291 -35.66 -2.78 28.84
N SER A 292 -36.63 -2.66 27.93
CA SER A 292 -37.88 -3.42 28.00
C SER A 292 -37.94 -4.40 26.84
N CYS A 293 -38.06 -5.68 27.17
CA CYS A 293 -38.23 -6.74 26.19
C CYS A 293 -39.71 -7.10 26.07
N ARG A 294 -40.25 -7.08 24.85
CA ARG A 294 -41.64 -7.48 24.59
C ARG A 294 -41.79 -8.30 23.32
N TYR A 295 -42.82 -9.13 23.34
CA TYR A 295 -43.29 -9.84 22.17
C TYR A 295 -44.21 -8.94 21.35
N VAL A 296 -43.84 -8.67 20.10
CA VAL A 296 -44.66 -7.86 19.19
C VAL A 296 -45.19 -8.70 18.03
N HIS A 297 -46.47 -8.52 17.73
CA HIS A 297 -47.13 -9.22 16.63
C HIS A 297 -47.79 -8.27 15.61
N TYR A 298 -47.77 -6.95 15.86
CA TYR A 298 -48.34 -5.90 14.98
C TYR A 298 -49.71 -6.22 14.38
N ASN A 299 -50.55 -6.89 15.17
CA ASN A 299 -51.87 -7.37 14.76
C ASN A 299 -51.88 -8.27 13.49
N LYS A 300 -50.76 -8.90 13.12
CA LYS A 300 -50.68 -9.84 12.00
C LYS A 300 -50.98 -11.25 12.49
N THR A 301 -51.92 -11.95 11.85
CA THR A 301 -52.39 -13.29 12.26
C THR A 301 -51.24 -14.29 12.41
N ARG A 302 -50.27 -14.28 11.49
CA ARG A 302 -49.10 -15.16 11.54
C ARG A 302 -48.18 -14.88 12.73
N LEU A 303 -47.97 -13.61 13.08
CA LEU A 303 -47.11 -13.22 14.21
C LEU A 303 -47.79 -13.38 15.57
N ARG A 304 -49.11 -13.67 15.62
CA ARG A 304 -49.75 -14.09 16.87
C ARG A 304 -49.31 -15.50 17.29
N LEU A 305 -48.96 -16.35 16.33
CA LEU A 305 -48.44 -17.70 16.58
C LEU A 305 -46.93 -17.70 16.84
N GLY A 306 -46.20 -16.77 16.23
CA GLY A 306 -44.77 -16.56 16.42
C GLY A 306 -44.44 -15.06 16.49
N PRO A 307 -44.60 -14.42 17.67
CA PRO A 307 -44.32 -13.00 17.82
C PRO A 307 -42.82 -12.72 17.81
N PHE A 308 -42.44 -11.54 17.31
CA PHE A 308 -41.05 -11.11 17.35
C PHE A 308 -40.64 -10.75 18.78
N ARG A 309 -39.42 -11.16 19.14
CA ARG A 309 -38.75 -10.71 20.36
C ARG A 309 -38.12 -9.37 20.08
N VAL A 310 -38.59 -8.32 20.74
CA VAL A 310 -38.06 -6.97 20.57
C VAL A 310 -37.54 -6.45 21.89
N GLU A 311 -36.34 -5.91 21.85
CA GLU A 311 -35.70 -5.15 22.92
C GLU A 311 -35.68 -3.66 22.54
N GLU A 312 -36.19 -2.83 23.43
CA GLU A 312 -36.16 -1.37 23.28
C GLU A 312 -34.86 -0.79 23.83
N LEU A 313 -34.00 -0.32 22.94
CA LEU A 313 -32.72 0.29 23.29
C LEU A 313 -32.85 1.80 23.58
N GLN A 314 -33.79 2.47 22.91
CA GLN A 314 -34.05 3.90 23.10
C GLN A 314 -35.51 4.23 22.77
N LEU A 315 -36.13 5.15 23.54
CA LEU A 315 -37.53 5.56 23.34
C LEU A 315 -37.68 6.71 22.34
N ASN A 316 -36.79 7.69 22.39
CA ASN A 316 -36.82 8.85 21.51
C ASN A 316 -35.41 9.28 21.05
N PRO A 317 -35.09 9.20 19.75
CA PRO A 317 -35.86 8.47 18.73
C PRO A 317 -35.93 6.97 19.07
N PRO A 318 -36.99 6.25 18.64
CA PRO A 318 -37.15 4.84 18.97
C PRO A 318 -36.07 4.00 18.27
N VAL A 319 -35.26 3.27 19.06
CA VAL A 319 -34.28 2.30 18.57
C VAL A 319 -34.66 0.93 19.12
N LEU A 320 -34.97 0.00 18.21
CA LEU A 320 -35.46 -1.34 18.53
C LEU A 320 -34.48 -2.39 18.01
N MET A 321 -34.12 -3.35 18.87
CA MET A 321 -33.35 -4.53 18.49
C MET A 321 -34.29 -5.74 18.45
N PHE A 322 -34.33 -6.40 17.30
CA PHE A 322 -35.12 -7.61 17.12
C PHE A 322 -34.21 -8.82 17.24
N HIS A 323 -34.59 -9.75 18.10
CA HIS A 323 -33.86 -10.99 18.36
C HIS A 323 -34.44 -12.14 17.54
N ASP A 324 -33.58 -13.06 17.11
CA ASP A 324 -33.92 -14.33 16.46
C ASP A 324 -34.84 -14.19 15.22
N ILE A 325 -34.74 -13.09 14.44
CA ILE A 325 -35.54 -12.94 13.21
C ILE A 325 -35.15 -13.98 12.16
N ILE A 326 -33.86 -14.26 12.06
CA ILE A 326 -33.29 -15.18 11.09
C ILE A 326 -32.50 -16.27 11.82
N SER A 327 -32.59 -17.49 11.32
CA SER A 327 -31.86 -18.63 11.84
C SER A 327 -30.37 -18.54 11.52
N ASP A 328 -29.54 -19.24 12.30
CA ASP A 328 -28.10 -19.33 12.01
C ASP A 328 -27.81 -19.88 10.60
N ALA A 329 -28.68 -20.72 10.06
CA ALA A 329 -28.56 -21.25 8.70
C ALA A 329 -28.77 -20.15 7.65
N GLU A 330 -29.77 -19.28 7.86
CA GLU A 330 -30.02 -18.11 7.01
C GLU A 330 -28.90 -17.07 7.16
N ILE A 331 -28.41 -16.83 8.38
CA ILE A 331 -27.22 -15.98 8.62
C ILE A 331 -26.03 -16.50 7.81
N ARG A 332 -25.73 -17.80 7.91
CA ARG A 332 -24.64 -18.42 7.12
C ARG A 332 -24.88 -18.33 5.62
N ALA A 333 -26.12 -18.44 5.16
CA ALA A 333 -26.46 -18.27 3.75
C ALA A 333 -26.25 -16.83 3.28
N VAL A 334 -26.70 -15.83 4.05
CA VAL A 334 -26.47 -14.41 3.78
C VAL A 334 -24.98 -14.10 3.76
N GLN A 335 -24.23 -14.59 4.76
CA GLN A 335 -22.76 -14.46 4.81
C GLN A 335 -22.13 -15.05 3.55
N ARG A 336 -22.49 -16.28 3.15
CA ARG A 336 -21.96 -16.92 1.94
C ARG A 336 -22.28 -16.15 0.66
N CYS A 337 -23.49 -15.58 0.54
CA CYS A 337 -23.87 -14.74 -0.58
C CYS A 337 -23.13 -13.39 -0.58
N ALA A 338 -22.79 -12.87 0.59
CA ALA A 338 -22.05 -11.62 0.77
C ALA A 338 -20.53 -11.82 0.57
N SER A 339 -19.99 -12.99 0.88
CA SER A 339 -18.59 -13.36 0.69
C SER A 339 -18.24 -13.38 -0.80
N ARG A 340 -17.71 -12.25 -1.29
CA ARG A 340 -17.14 -12.15 -2.64
C ARG A 340 -15.66 -12.51 -2.60
N ARG A 341 -15.16 -13.10 -3.69
CA ARG A 341 -13.71 -13.33 -3.89
C ARG A 341 -12.88 -12.05 -4.02
N THR A 342 -13.52 -10.88 -4.17
CA THR A 342 -12.84 -9.59 -4.29
C THR A 342 -13.25 -8.70 -3.13
N MET A 343 -12.27 -8.01 -2.53
CA MET A 343 -12.55 -6.98 -1.53
C MET A 343 -13.20 -5.81 -2.28
N ARG A 344 -14.51 -5.65 -2.15
CA ARG A 344 -15.23 -4.52 -2.75
C ARG A 344 -16.04 -3.85 -1.67
N MET A 345 -15.97 -2.53 -1.62
CA MET A 345 -16.80 -1.76 -0.71
C MET A 345 -18.28 -1.93 -1.05
N SER A 346 -19.12 -1.98 -0.01
CA SER A 346 -20.57 -1.98 -0.13
C SER A 346 -21.01 -0.76 -0.94
N ARG A 347 -21.69 -0.98 -2.08
CA ARG A 347 -22.30 0.12 -2.84
C ARG A 347 -23.66 0.43 -2.23
N VAL A 348 -23.81 1.64 -1.68
CA VAL A 348 -25.13 2.17 -1.34
C VAL A 348 -25.85 2.42 -2.65
N HIS A 349 -26.84 1.59 -2.98
CA HIS A 349 -27.77 1.93 -4.05
C HIS A 349 -28.73 2.96 -3.49
N THR A 350 -28.65 4.19 -3.98
CA THR A 350 -29.74 5.15 -3.80
C THR A 350 -30.93 4.59 -4.56
N ALA A 351 -32.03 4.33 -3.84
CA ALA A 351 -33.28 3.99 -4.50
C ALA A 351 -33.62 5.17 -5.42
N SER A 352 -33.62 4.94 -6.72
CA SER A 352 -34.18 5.89 -7.67
C SER A 352 -35.60 6.20 -7.20
N LYS A 353 -35.89 7.48 -6.92
CA LYS A 353 -37.25 7.90 -6.61
C LYS A 353 -38.19 7.34 -7.69
N PRO A 354 -39.34 6.76 -7.29
CA PRO A 354 -40.32 6.24 -8.24
C PRO A 354 -40.85 7.34 -9.16
#